data_AF-A0AAW0I6L5-F1
#
_entry.id   AF-A0AAW0I6L5-F1
#
_cell.length_a   1.000
_cell.length_b   1.000
_cell.length_c   1.000
_cell.angle_alpha   90.00
_cell.angle_beta   90.00
_cell.angle_gamma   90.00
#
_symmetry.space_group_name_H-M   'P 1'
#
loop_
_entity.id
_entity.type
_entity.pdbx_description
1 polymer ?
#
loop_
_entity_poly.entity_id
_entity_poly.type
_entity_poly.pdbx_seq_one_letter_code
_entity_poly.pdbx_strand_id
1 'polypeptide(L)'
;HLKEKLDDYIKLWNGLVKVFRNERREGLIQARSIGAQKAKLGQVLIYLDAHCEVAVNWYAPLVAPISKDRMHRIKIWQCGGKLLFVPCSRVGHIYRLEGWQGNPPPLYVGSSPTLKNYVRVVEVWWDEYKDYFYASRPESKALPYGDISELKKFREDHNCKSFKWFMEEIAYDITAHYPLPPKNVEWGEIRGFETAYCIDSMGKTNGGFVELGPCHKMGGNQLFRINEANQLMQYDQCLTKGPDGSKVMITHCNLNEFKEWQYFKSLHRFTHVPSGKCLDRSEVLHQVFIASCDSSKTTQKWEMNNIHSI
;
A
#
# COMPACT_ATOMS: atom_id res chain seq x y z
N HIS A 1 -28.58 -13.22 -3.43
CA HIS A 1 -29.20 -11.94 -3.80
C HIS A 1 -29.50 -11.79 -5.30
N LEU A 2 -28.63 -12.17 -6.24
CA LEU A 2 -28.91 -12.03 -7.69
C LEU A 2 -29.11 -13.39 -8.38
N LYS A 3 -30.16 -14.13 -8.00
CA LYS A 3 -30.46 -15.48 -8.52
C LYS A 3 -31.49 -15.40 -9.67
N GLU A 4 -32.59 -16.13 -9.58
CA GLU A 4 -33.59 -16.36 -10.63
C GLU A 4 -34.09 -15.08 -11.31
N LYS A 5 -34.44 -14.03 -10.53
CA LYS A 5 -34.94 -12.77 -11.09
C LYS A 5 -33.99 -12.14 -12.13
N LEU A 6 -32.68 -12.25 -11.93
CA LEU A 6 -31.70 -11.74 -12.89
C LEU A 6 -31.66 -12.62 -14.14
N ASP A 7 -31.71 -13.95 -13.96
CA ASP A 7 -31.68 -14.92 -15.04
C ASP A 7 -32.90 -14.76 -15.98
N ASP A 8 -34.06 -14.42 -15.42
CA ASP A 8 -35.26 -14.11 -16.20
C ASP A 8 -35.16 -12.75 -16.91
N TYR A 9 -34.67 -11.72 -16.21
CA TYR A 9 -34.56 -10.37 -16.77
C TYR A 9 -33.60 -10.32 -17.98
N ILE A 10 -32.48 -11.04 -17.94
CA ILE A 10 -31.49 -11.00 -19.03
C ILE A 10 -31.98 -11.65 -20.33
N LYS A 11 -33.05 -12.45 -20.30
CA LYS A 11 -33.65 -13.04 -21.51
C LYS A 11 -34.11 -11.99 -22.51
N LEU A 12 -34.40 -10.77 -22.05
CA LEU A 12 -34.74 -9.61 -22.89
C LEU A 12 -33.73 -9.36 -24.02
N TRP A 13 -32.44 -9.65 -23.80
CA TRP A 13 -31.38 -9.42 -24.78
C TRP A 13 -31.11 -10.63 -25.70
N ASN A 14 -32.02 -11.60 -25.75
CA ASN A 14 -31.98 -12.72 -26.70
C ASN A 14 -30.62 -13.46 -26.73
N GLY A 15 -30.00 -13.64 -25.57
CA GLY A 15 -28.71 -14.33 -25.42
C GLY A 15 -27.47 -13.49 -25.69
N LEU A 16 -27.61 -12.20 -26.04
CA LEU A 16 -26.48 -11.25 -26.13
C LEU A 16 -25.83 -11.06 -24.75
N VAL A 17 -26.65 -10.95 -23.69
CA VAL A 17 -26.19 -10.88 -22.30
C VAL A 17 -26.23 -12.27 -21.69
N LYS A 18 -25.13 -12.68 -21.05
CA LYS A 18 -24.98 -13.99 -20.39
C LYS A 18 -24.46 -13.81 -18.97
N VAL A 19 -25.04 -14.57 -18.05
CA VAL A 19 -24.59 -14.63 -16.65
C VAL A 19 -23.96 -15.98 -16.37
N PHE A 20 -22.81 -15.95 -15.69
CA PHE A 20 -22.12 -17.15 -15.25
C PHE A 20 -21.92 -17.08 -13.74
N ARG A 21 -22.32 -18.15 -13.05
CA ARG A 21 -22.18 -18.25 -11.58
C ARG A 21 -20.90 -19.02 -11.26
N ASN A 22 -20.17 -18.53 -10.27
CA ASN A 22 -19.05 -19.27 -9.70
C ASN A 22 -19.56 -20.08 -8.51
N GLU A 23 -18.97 -21.24 -8.27
CA GLU A 23 -19.33 -22.14 -7.17
C GLU A 23 -18.92 -21.56 -5.80
N ARG A 24 -17.84 -20.77 -5.77
CA ARG A 24 -17.32 -20.10 -4.58
C ARG A 24 -16.96 -18.64 -4.85
N ARG A 25 -16.73 -17.87 -3.77
CA ARG A 25 -16.29 -16.47 -3.85
C ARG A 25 -14.80 -16.40 -4.19
N GLU A 26 -14.49 -16.25 -5.48
CA GLU A 26 -13.11 -16.18 -6.00
C GLU A 26 -12.42 -14.82 -5.79
N GLY A 27 -13.19 -13.77 -5.50
CA GLY A 27 -12.68 -12.39 -5.44
C GLY A 27 -12.52 -11.74 -6.81
N LEU A 28 -12.25 -10.43 -6.83
CA LEU A 28 -12.31 -9.60 -8.04
C LEU A 28 -11.33 -10.05 -9.13
N ILE A 29 -10.07 -10.32 -8.77
CA ILE A 29 -9.00 -10.63 -9.72
C ILE A 29 -9.25 -11.98 -10.42
N GLN A 30 -9.57 -13.02 -9.64
CA GLN A 30 -9.83 -14.36 -10.19
C GLN A 30 -11.16 -14.40 -10.94
N ALA A 31 -12.19 -13.70 -10.47
CA ALA A 31 -13.45 -13.59 -11.20
C ALA A 31 -13.27 -12.95 -12.60
N ARG A 32 -12.42 -11.93 -12.74
CA ARG A 32 -12.05 -11.35 -14.04
C ARG A 32 -11.33 -12.37 -14.93
N SER A 33 -10.41 -13.16 -14.38
CA SER A 33 -9.68 -14.21 -15.11
C SER A 33 -10.63 -15.32 -15.61
N ILE A 34 -11.58 -15.76 -14.78
CA ILE A 34 -12.63 -16.70 -15.18
C ILE A 34 -13.51 -16.09 -16.27
N GLY A 35 -13.85 -14.80 -16.16
CA GLY A 35 -14.58 -14.07 -17.19
C GLY A 35 -13.87 -14.10 -18.54
N ALA A 36 -12.55 -13.88 -18.55
CA ALA A 36 -11.71 -13.97 -19.75
C ALA A 36 -11.81 -15.35 -20.44
N GLN A 37 -11.79 -16.43 -19.65
CA GLN A 37 -11.87 -17.80 -20.16
C GLN A 37 -13.28 -18.15 -20.70
N LYS A 38 -14.33 -17.58 -20.10
CA LYS A 38 -15.71 -17.79 -20.52
C LYS A 38 -16.10 -16.97 -21.75
N ALA A 39 -15.52 -15.79 -21.93
CA ALA A 39 -15.76 -14.91 -23.06
C ALA A 39 -14.97 -15.34 -24.32
N LYS A 40 -15.42 -16.41 -24.99
CA LYS A 40 -14.68 -17.06 -26.09
C LYS A 40 -14.84 -16.44 -27.48
N LEU A 41 -15.87 -15.63 -27.72
CA LEU A 41 -16.23 -15.18 -29.08
C LEU A 41 -15.64 -13.81 -29.44
N GLY A 42 -15.32 -12.97 -28.45
CA GLY A 42 -14.81 -11.62 -28.69
C GLY A 42 -13.32 -11.61 -29.04
N GLN A 43 -12.91 -10.68 -29.90
CA GLN A 43 -11.50 -10.46 -30.24
C GLN A 43 -10.75 -9.63 -29.19
N VAL A 44 -11.49 -8.81 -28.43
CA VAL A 44 -10.97 -7.92 -27.39
C VAL A 44 -11.84 -8.08 -26.15
N LEU A 45 -11.21 -8.12 -24.97
CA LEU A 45 -11.92 -8.10 -23.69
C LEU A 45 -12.02 -6.66 -23.18
N ILE A 46 -13.24 -6.24 -22.87
CA ILE A 46 -13.51 -4.96 -22.20
C ILE A 46 -14.09 -5.27 -20.82
N TYR A 47 -13.38 -4.85 -19.77
CA TYR A 47 -13.82 -4.99 -18.39
C TYR A 47 -14.50 -3.72 -17.93
N LEU A 48 -15.68 -3.86 -17.31
CA LEU A 48 -16.41 -2.79 -16.65
C LEU A 48 -16.74 -3.23 -15.23
N ASP A 49 -16.73 -2.29 -14.29
CA ASP A 49 -17.30 -2.55 -12.97
C ASP A 49 -18.83 -2.53 -13.07
N ALA A 50 -19.49 -3.23 -12.15
CA ALA A 50 -20.95 -3.42 -12.18
C ALA A 50 -21.77 -2.14 -11.92
N HIS A 51 -21.09 -1.01 -11.71
CA HIS A 51 -21.65 0.30 -11.35
C HIS A 51 -20.97 1.39 -12.19
N CYS A 52 -21.00 1.17 -13.51
CA CYS A 52 -20.47 2.07 -14.52
C CYS A 52 -21.55 2.51 -15.50
N GLU A 53 -21.39 3.72 -16.03
CA GLU A 53 -22.17 4.27 -17.12
C GLU A 53 -21.24 4.75 -18.23
N VAL A 54 -21.46 4.30 -19.46
CA VAL A 54 -20.56 4.58 -20.58
C VAL A 54 -20.98 5.85 -21.33
N ALA A 55 -20.03 6.67 -21.76
CA ALA A 55 -20.32 7.89 -22.52
C ALA A 55 -20.66 7.59 -23.99
N VAL A 56 -21.25 8.57 -24.67
CA VAL A 56 -21.49 8.50 -26.13
C VAL A 56 -20.17 8.29 -26.86
N ASN A 57 -20.17 7.37 -27.83
CA ASN A 57 -19.02 7.05 -28.69
C ASN A 57 -17.76 6.58 -27.92
N TRP A 58 -17.89 5.95 -26.76
CA TRP A 58 -16.73 5.45 -26.01
C TRP A 58 -15.98 4.29 -26.69
N TYR A 59 -16.69 3.41 -27.40
CA TYR A 59 -16.14 2.14 -27.91
C TYR A 59 -15.13 2.31 -29.04
N ALA A 60 -15.48 3.07 -30.09
CA ALA A 60 -14.64 3.23 -31.27
C ALA A 60 -13.23 3.79 -30.95
N PRO A 61 -13.08 4.90 -30.20
CA PRO A 61 -11.76 5.39 -29.84
C PRO A 61 -11.00 4.44 -28.92
N LEU A 62 -11.68 3.66 -28.07
CA LEU A 62 -11.03 2.71 -27.16
C LEU A 62 -10.39 1.53 -27.92
N VAL A 63 -11.08 0.98 -28.90
CA VAL A 63 -10.65 -0.24 -29.61
C VAL A 63 -9.77 0.06 -30.82
N ALA A 64 -9.85 1.27 -31.39
CA ALA A 64 -9.06 1.65 -32.56
C ALA A 64 -7.53 1.44 -32.40
N PRO A 65 -6.89 1.83 -31.27
CA PRO A 65 -5.47 1.57 -31.05
C PRO A 65 -5.12 0.08 -31.05
N ILE A 66 -5.98 -0.76 -30.46
CA ILE A 66 -5.80 -2.22 -30.38
C ILE A 66 -5.92 -2.85 -31.78
N SER A 67 -6.87 -2.38 -32.59
CA SER A 67 -7.06 -2.89 -33.96
C SER A 67 -5.87 -2.56 -34.87
N LYS A 68 -5.25 -1.39 -34.67
CA LYS A 68 -4.07 -0.96 -35.43
C LYS A 68 -2.80 -1.72 -35.03
N ASP A 69 -2.67 -2.09 -33.76
CA ASP A 69 -1.48 -2.73 -33.21
C ASP A 69 -1.82 -4.08 -32.55
N ARG A 70 -2.14 -5.08 -33.38
CA ARG A 70 -2.56 -6.42 -32.93
C ARG A 70 -1.42 -7.28 -32.36
N MET A 71 -0.16 -6.88 -32.54
CA MET A 71 0.98 -7.79 -32.36
C MET A 71 1.66 -7.68 -30.98
N HIS A 72 1.40 -6.62 -30.21
CA HIS A 72 2.00 -6.46 -28.90
C HIS A 72 1.18 -7.15 -27.80
N ARG A 73 1.60 -8.38 -27.49
CA ARG A 73 0.98 -9.27 -26.50
C ARG A 73 0.94 -8.63 -25.09
N ILE A 74 -0.13 -8.96 -24.38
CA ILE A 74 -0.54 -8.38 -23.10
C ILE A 74 0.39 -8.84 -21.95
N LYS A 75 1.50 -8.13 -21.78
CA LYS A 75 2.05 -7.61 -20.51
C LYS A 75 2.82 -6.35 -20.88
N ILE A 76 2.39 -5.23 -20.33
CA ILE A 76 2.30 -4.03 -21.15
C ILE A 76 3.68 -3.39 -21.36
N TRP A 77 4.22 -2.57 -20.47
CA TRP A 77 5.43 -1.82 -20.82
C TRP A 77 6.71 -2.67 -20.94
N GLN A 78 7.06 -3.42 -19.90
CA GLN A 78 8.34 -4.13 -19.85
C GLN A 78 8.46 -5.26 -20.89
N CYS A 79 7.35 -5.84 -21.35
CA CYS A 79 7.37 -6.94 -22.33
C CYS A 79 6.93 -6.51 -23.75
N GLY A 80 6.99 -5.20 -24.05
CA GLY A 80 6.87 -4.65 -25.40
C GLY A 80 5.50 -4.09 -25.79
N GLY A 81 4.47 -4.23 -24.95
CA GLY A 81 3.18 -3.56 -25.13
C GLY A 81 3.15 -2.08 -24.72
N LYS A 82 1.97 -1.47 -24.91
CA LYS A 82 1.67 -0.07 -24.58
C LYS A 82 0.40 0.06 -23.77
N LEU A 83 0.40 0.95 -22.78
CA LEU A 83 -0.80 1.31 -22.01
C LEU A 83 -1.19 2.72 -22.40
N LEU A 84 -2.40 2.89 -22.95
CA LEU A 84 -2.87 4.17 -23.44
C LEU A 84 -4.10 4.61 -22.66
N PHE A 85 -4.09 5.84 -22.19
CA PHE A 85 -5.32 6.53 -21.83
C PHE A 85 -5.91 7.12 -23.11
N VAL A 86 -7.22 6.92 -23.31
CA VAL A 86 -7.93 7.33 -24.51
C VAL A 86 -8.93 8.43 -24.12
N PRO A 87 -8.60 9.73 -24.26
CA PRO A 87 -9.44 10.83 -23.76
C PRO A 87 -10.85 10.89 -24.36
N CYS A 88 -11.01 10.38 -25.58
CA CYS A 88 -12.28 10.29 -26.29
C CYS A 88 -13.16 9.10 -25.85
N SER A 89 -12.62 8.16 -25.07
CA SER A 89 -13.38 7.05 -24.47
C SER A 89 -13.56 7.31 -22.98
N ARG A 90 -14.79 7.64 -22.56
CA ARG A 90 -15.09 7.97 -21.17
C ARG A 90 -16.13 7.03 -20.58
N VAL A 91 -15.94 6.69 -19.30
CA VAL A 91 -16.85 5.86 -18.52
C VAL A 91 -16.95 6.48 -17.13
N GLY A 92 -18.17 6.76 -16.67
CA GLY A 92 -18.46 7.15 -15.30
C GLY A 92 -18.44 5.93 -14.38
N HIS A 93 -17.88 6.09 -13.18
CA HIS A 93 -17.81 5.06 -12.15
C HIS A 93 -18.36 5.62 -10.84
N ILE A 94 -19.27 4.89 -10.18
CA ILE A 94 -19.87 5.34 -8.92
C ILE A 94 -18.86 5.16 -7.78
N TYR A 95 -18.47 6.27 -7.15
CA TYR A 95 -17.69 6.24 -5.92
C TYR A 95 -18.57 5.90 -4.73
N ARG A 96 -18.01 5.11 -3.81
CA ARG A 96 -18.72 4.70 -2.59
C ARG A 96 -18.76 5.84 -1.59
N LEU A 97 -19.89 5.96 -0.90
CA LEU A 97 -20.07 6.89 0.19
C LEU A 97 -19.54 6.31 1.51
N GLU A 98 -19.24 7.19 2.45
CA GLU A 98 -18.90 6.82 3.82
C GLU A 98 -20.04 6.03 4.50
N GLY A 99 -19.69 5.15 5.43
CA GLY A 99 -20.65 4.32 6.17
C GLY A 99 -21.00 2.97 5.52
N TRP A 100 -20.51 2.70 4.31
CA TRP A 100 -20.64 1.35 3.73
C TRP A 100 -19.71 0.36 4.43
N GLN A 101 -20.28 -0.60 5.15
CA GLN A 101 -19.51 -1.57 5.97
C GLN A 101 -18.76 -2.63 5.16
N GLY A 102 -18.92 -2.65 3.82
CA GLY A 102 -18.27 -3.61 2.95
C GLY A 102 -18.71 -5.05 3.23
N ASN A 103 -18.09 -6.00 2.51
CA ASN A 103 -18.25 -7.42 2.80
C ASN A 103 -16.91 -7.93 3.34
N PRO A 104 -16.85 -8.48 4.57
CA PRO A 104 -15.61 -8.99 5.13
C PRO A 104 -15.03 -10.08 4.22
N PRO A 105 -13.70 -10.25 4.19
CA PRO A 105 -13.08 -11.35 3.46
C PRO A 105 -13.59 -12.69 4.03
N PRO A 106 -13.64 -13.77 3.23
CA PRO A 106 -13.94 -15.09 3.74
C PRO A 106 -12.94 -15.51 4.83
N LEU A 107 -13.40 -16.25 5.84
CA LEU A 107 -12.59 -16.66 7.00
C LEU A 107 -11.30 -17.44 6.64
N TYR A 108 -11.27 -18.10 5.48
CA TYR A 108 -10.09 -18.84 5.01
C TYR A 108 -8.99 -17.95 4.42
N VAL A 109 -9.26 -16.66 4.21
CA VAL A 109 -8.27 -15.71 3.70
C VAL A 109 -7.54 -15.13 4.90
N GLY A 110 -6.25 -15.46 5.02
CA GLY A 110 -5.38 -14.94 6.08
C GLY A 110 -5.30 -13.41 6.09
N SER A 111 -4.66 -12.86 7.12
CA SER A 111 -4.49 -11.41 7.26
C SER A 111 -3.78 -10.80 6.03
N SER A 112 -4.24 -9.61 5.64
CA SER A 112 -3.61 -8.76 4.61
C SER A 112 -3.30 -9.44 3.26
N PRO A 113 -4.28 -10.08 2.58
CA PRO A 113 -4.06 -10.71 1.27
C PRO A 113 -3.59 -9.71 0.21
N THR A 114 -4.01 -8.45 0.33
CA THR A 114 -3.58 -7.35 -0.54
C THR A 114 -2.08 -7.06 -0.38
N LEU A 115 -1.55 -7.09 0.85
CA LEU A 115 -0.12 -6.86 1.09
C LEU A 115 0.73 -7.98 0.48
N LYS A 116 0.28 -9.24 0.59
CA LYS A 116 0.92 -10.37 -0.10
C LYS A 116 0.95 -10.17 -1.61
N ASN A 117 -0.15 -9.69 -2.19
CA ASN A 117 -0.22 -9.40 -3.63
C ASN A 117 0.77 -8.29 -4.05
N TYR A 118 0.95 -7.25 -3.24
CA TYR A 118 1.96 -6.22 -3.51
C TYR A 118 3.37 -6.82 -3.52
N VAL A 119 3.72 -7.63 -2.52
CA VAL A 119 5.04 -8.28 -2.47
C VAL A 119 5.27 -9.18 -3.70
N ARG A 120 4.27 -9.97 -4.13
CA ARG A 120 4.39 -10.79 -5.34
C ARG A 120 4.67 -9.97 -6.60
N VAL A 121 4.03 -8.80 -6.74
CA VAL A 121 4.27 -7.92 -7.88
C VAL A 121 5.68 -7.32 -7.81
N VAL A 122 6.06 -6.80 -6.65
CA VAL A 122 7.37 -6.18 -6.42
C VAL A 122 8.50 -7.19 -6.68
N GLU A 123 8.42 -8.39 -6.13
CA GLU A 123 9.46 -9.42 -6.28
C GLU A 123 9.62 -9.96 -7.71
N VAL A 124 8.58 -9.86 -8.54
CA VAL A 124 8.65 -10.30 -9.94
C VAL A 124 9.10 -9.16 -10.86
N TRP A 125 8.68 -7.92 -10.60
CA TRP A 125 8.74 -6.84 -11.60
C TRP A 125 9.59 -5.63 -11.25
N TRP A 126 9.94 -5.42 -9.97
CA TRP A 126 10.57 -4.15 -9.55
C TRP A 126 12.10 -4.21 -9.45
N ASP A 127 12.71 -5.37 -9.67
CA ASP A 127 14.17 -5.53 -9.64
C ASP A 127 14.78 -4.90 -8.37
N GLU A 128 15.79 -4.04 -8.50
CA GLU A 128 16.42 -3.29 -7.41
C GLU A 128 15.49 -2.26 -6.74
N TYR A 129 14.42 -1.80 -7.40
CA TYR A 129 13.49 -0.82 -6.82
C TYR A 129 12.61 -1.42 -5.70
N LYS A 130 12.64 -2.74 -5.51
CA LYS A 130 11.99 -3.37 -4.36
C LYS A 130 12.52 -2.84 -3.02
N ASP A 131 13.75 -2.36 -2.98
CA ASP A 131 14.35 -1.78 -1.77
C ASP A 131 13.55 -0.56 -1.30
N TYR A 132 13.04 0.27 -2.22
CA TYR A 132 12.20 1.43 -1.89
C TYR A 132 10.83 1.03 -1.35
N PHE A 133 10.25 -0.05 -1.90
CA PHE A 133 9.01 -0.62 -1.37
C PHE A 133 9.22 -1.14 0.06
N TYR A 134 10.30 -1.88 0.29
CA TYR A 134 10.62 -2.43 1.62
C TYR A 134 11.11 -1.37 2.62
N ALA A 135 11.60 -0.21 2.17
CA ALA A 135 11.82 0.94 3.03
C ALA A 135 10.49 1.58 3.46
N SER A 136 9.53 1.66 2.54
CA SER A 136 8.20 2.22 2.81
C SER A 136 7.31 1.30 3.68
N ARG A 137 7.44 -0.01 3.47
CA ARG A 137 6.62 -1.07 4.09
C ARG A 137 7.51 -2.18 4.66
N PRO A 138 8.36 -1.88 5.65
CA PRO A 138 9.33 -2.86 6.16
C PRO A 138 8.67 -4.08 6.82
N GLU A 139 7.42 -3.97 7.27
CA GLU A 139 6.60 -5.07 7.78
C GLU A 139 6.36 -6.19 6.75
N SER A 140 6.56 -5.91 5.47
CA SER A 140 6.37 -6.87 4.39
C SER A 140 7.61 -7.71 4.06
N LYS A 141 8.79 -7.38 4.59
CA LYS A 141 10.07 -8.06 4.25
C LYS A 141 10.06 -9.56 4.53
N ALA A 142 9.44 -9.98 5.63
CA ALA A 142 9.40 -11.38 6.07
C ALA A 142 8.09 -12.10 5.70
N LEU A 143 7.23 -11.45 4.90
CA LEU A 143 5.89 -11.96 4.64
C LEU A 143 5.94 -13.15 3.68
N PRO A 144 5.35 -14.31 4.00
CA PRO A 144 5.25 -15.43 3.07
C PRO A 144 4.28 -15.09 1.93
N TYR A 145 4.84 -14.77 0.76
CA TYR A 145 4.11 -14.34 -0.44
C TYR A 145 3.81 -15.48 -1.44
N GLY A 146 4.21 -16.71 -1.12
CA GLY A 146 3.97 -17.92 -1.90
C GLY A 146 4.82 -18.03 -3.17
N ASP A 147 4.55 -19.04 -3.99
CA ASP A 147 5.35 -19.32 -5.19
C ASP A 147 5.11 -18.29 -6.30
N ILE A 148 6.20 -17.80 -6.88
CA ILE A 148 6.25 -16.85 -7.99
C ILE A 148 7.16 -17.33 -9.13
N SER A 149 7.59 -18.59 -9.11
CA SER A 149 8.58 -19.15 -10.03
C SER A 149 8.13 -19.06 -11.48
N GLU A 150 6.89 -19.45 -11.79
CA GLU A 150 6.33 -19.36 -13.15
C GLU A 150 6.23 -17.91 -13.65
N LEU A 151 5.97 -16.96 -12.76
CA LEU A 151 5.88 -15.54 -13.10
C LEU A 151 7.26 -14.95 -13.43
N LYS A 152 8.29 -15.33 -12.68
CA LYS A 152 9.69 -14.98 -12.96
C LYS A 152 10.16 -15.61 -14.26
N LYS A 153 9.91 -16.92 -14.43
CA LYS A 153 10.22 -17.65 -15.67
C LYS A 153 9.55 -17.03 -16.88
N PHE A 154 8.27 -16.65 -16.80
CA PHE A 154 7.60 -15.93 -17.88
C PHE A 154 8.36 -14.67 -18.28
N ARG A 155 8.82 -13.88 -17.30
CA ARG A 155 9.51 -12.61 -17.55
C ARG A 155 10.83 -12.83 -18.27
N GLU A 156 11.58 -13.86 -17.86
CA GLU A 156 12.82 -14.31 -18.48
C GLU A 156 12.59 -14.82 -19.90
N ASP A 157 11.66 -15.77 -20.08
CA ASP A 157 11.34 -16.40 -21.37
C ASP A 157 10.90 -15.39 -22.45
N HIS A 158 10.32 -14.26 -22.03
CA HIS A 158 9.86 -13.19 -22.93
C HIS A 158 10.86 -12.04 -23.09
N ASN A 159 12.07 -12.16 -22.51
CA ASN A 159 13.10 -11.12 -22.55
C ASN A 159 12.56 -9.73 -22.18
N CYS A 160 11.72 -9.67 -21.13
CA CYS A 160 11.14 -8.40 -20.70
C CYS A 160 12.25 -7.47 -20.18
N LYS A 161 12.09 -6.18 -20.47
CA LYS A 161 13.01 -5.11 -20.05
C LYS A 161 13.05 -4.98 -18.52
N SER A 162 14.13 -4.39 -18.02
CA SER A 162 14.32 -4.06 -16.60
C SER A 162 13.30 -3.04 -16.09
N PHE A 163 13.04 -3.02 -14.79
CA PHE A 163 12.23 -1.99 -14.15
C PHE A 163 12.88 -0.60 -14.22
N LYS A 164 14.22 -0.54 -14.17
CA LYS A 164 14.96 0.71 -14.37
C LYS A 164 14.61 1.41 -15.68
N TRP A 165 14.70 0.68 -16.80
CA TRP A 165 14.23 1.16 -18.11
C TRP A 165 12.78 1.68 -18.05
N PHE A 166 11.89 0.98 -17.36
CA PHE A 166 10.49 1.42 -17.24
C PHE A 166 10.38 2.75 -16.48
N MET A 167 11.11 2.91 -15.38
CA MET A 167 11.13 4.13 -14.57
C MET A 167 11.77 5.32 -15.30
N GLU A 168 12.79 5.09 -16.12
CA GLU A 168 13.51 6.16 -16.83
C GLU A 168 12.83 6.56 -18.14
N GLU A 169 12.27 5.62 -18.89
CA GLU A 169 11.73 5.88 -20.24
C GLU A 169 10.23 6.14 -20.27
N ILE A 170 9.46 5.44 -19.42
CA ILE A 170 7.99 5.47 -19.44
C ILE A 170 7.43 6.25 -18.26
N ALA A 171 7.99 6.06 -17.08
CA ALA A 171 7.47 6.56 -15.81
C ALA A 171 8.41 7.60 -15.15
N TYR A 172 9.04 8.43 -15.97
CA TYR A 172 10.08 9.39 -15.58
C TYR A 172 9.59 10.49 -14.62
N ASP A 173 8.29 10.77 -14.64
CA ASP A 173 7.64 11.80 -13.82
C ASP A 173 7.28 11.32 -12.41
N ILE A 174 7.24 10.00 -12.18
CA ILE A 174 6.85 9.44 -10.87
C ILE A 174 7.73 9.98 -9.75
N THR A 175 9.06 9.96 -9.90
CA THR A 175 9.97 10.37 -8.83
C THR A 175 9.99 11.88 -8.59
N ALA A 176 9.48 12.68 -9.53
CA ALA A 176 9.31 14.12 -9.34
C ALA A 176 8.16 14.43 -8.37
N HIS A 177 7.11 13.60 -8.38
CA HIS A 177 5.95 13.75 -7.50
C HIS A 177 6.04 12.89 -6.23
N TYR A 178 6.67 11.71 -6.32
CA TYR A 178 6.85 10.75 -5.23
C TYR A 178 8.34 10.37 -5.14
N PRO A 179 9.16 11.21 -4.48
CA PRO A 179 10.59 10.99 -4.37
C PRO A 179 10.94 9.64 -3.74
N LEU A 180 12.10 9.09 -4.14
CA LEU A 180 12.58 7.81 -3.62
C LEU A 180 12.82 7.90 -2.10
N PRO A 181 12.23 7.00 -1.29
CA PRO A 181 12.35 7.06 0.15
C PRO A 181 13.77 6.71 0.60
N PRO A 182 14.31 7.40 1.63
CA PRO A 182 15.56 7.01 2.27
C PRO A 182 15.47 5.61 2.88
N LYS A 183 16.60 4.93 3.05
CA LYS A 183 16.65 3.64 3.73
C LYS A 183 16.26 3.78 5.20
N ASN A 184 15.75 2.71 5.78
CA ASN A 184 15.42 2.66 7.20
C ASN A 184 16.67 2.35 8.03
N VAL A 185 16.84 3.07 9.12
CA VAL A 185 17.79 2.75 10.19
C VAL A 185 17.22 1.62 11.05
N GLU A 186 15.96 1.75 11.47
CA GLU A 186 15.23 0.75 12.25
C GLU A 186 13.71 0.91 12.03
N TRP A 187 12.93 -0.12 12.31
CA TRP A 187 11.48 -0.09 12.18
C TRP A 187 10.80 -1.03 13.19
N GLY A 188 9.51 -0.83 13.45
CA GLY A 188 8.79 -1.67 14.40
C GLY A 188 7.91 -0.89 15.37
N GLU A 189 7.51 -1.55 16.45
CA GLU A 189 6.90 -0.86 17.59
C GLU A 189 7.95 -0.04 18.34
N ILE A 190 7.58 1.15 18.78
CA ILE A 190 8.36 1.94 19.72
C ILE A 190 7.82 1.66 21.12
N ARG A 191 8.46 0.72 21.81
CA ARG A 191 8.05 0.22 23.12
C ARG A 191 8.88 0.89 24.21
N GLY A 192 8.23 1.21 25.34
CA GLY A 192 8.94 1.61 26.54
C GLY A 192 9.87 0.50 27.02
N PHE A 193 11.14 0.81 27.27
CA PHE A 193 12.13 -0.20 27.65
C PHE A 193 11.67 -0.98 28.90
N GLU A 194 11.66 -2.31 28.80
CA GLU A 194 11.19 -3.23 29.84
C GLU A 194 9.71 -3.03 30.27
N THR A 195 8.87 -2.44 29.42
CA THR A 195 7.43 -2.25 29.69
C THR A 195 6.54 -2.89 28.63
N ALA A 196 5.22 -2.84 28.87
CA ALA A 196 4.18 -3.30 27.95
C ALA A 196 3.45 -2.13 27.26
N TYR A 197 4.04 -0.94 27.24
CA TYR A 197 3.47 0.25 26.64
C TYR A 197 4.21 0.66 25.37
N CYS A 198 3.46 0.95 24.31
CA CYS A 198 3.95 1.31 22.99
C CYS A 198 3.38 2.67 22.59
N ILE A 199 4.15 3.43 21.80
CA ILE A 199 3.58 4.59 21.10
C ILE A 199 2.54 4.07 20.10
N ASP A 200 1.39 4.73 20.06
CA ASP A 200 0.28 4.42 19.17
C ASP A 200 -0.24 5.72 18.55
N SER A 201 -0.46 5.73 17.24
CA SER A 201 -1.04 6.89 16.57
C SER A 201 -2.52 7.09 16.89
N MET A 202 -3.20 6.08 17.45
CA MET A 202 -4.64 6.03 17.67
C MET A 202 -5.43 6.25 16.36
N GLY A 203 -4.82 5.98 15.21
CA GLY A 203 -5.38 6.27 13.89
C GLY A 203 -5.44 7.76 13.55
N LYS A 204 -4.82 8.63 14.37
CA LYS A 204 -4.78 10.06 14.14
C LYS A 204 -3.86 10.40 12.97
N THR A 205 -4.23 11.47 12.28
CA THR A 205 -3.51 11.97 11.10
C THR A 205 -3.52 13.49 11.10
N ASN A 206 -2.62 14.13 10.37
CA ASN A 206 -2.66 15.55 10.00
C ASN A 206 -2.90 16.51 11.18
N GLY A 207 -2.01 16.49 12.16
CA GLY A 207 -2.01 17.39 13.31
C GLY A 207 -2.46 16.73 14.62
N GLY A 208 -2.85 15.46 14.60
CA GLY A 208 -3.19 14.72 15.82
C GLY A 208 -1.96 14.40 16.67
N PHE A 209 -2.15 14.28 17.98
CA PHE A 209 -1.08 13.89 18.91
C PHE A 209 -1.01 12.39 19.11
N VAL A 210 0.18 11.81 18.99
CA VAL A 210 0.39 10.39 19.30
C VAL A 210 0.30 10.16 20.81
N GLU A 211 -0.12 8.96 21.19
CA GLU A 211 -0.37 8.60 22.58
C GLU A 211 0.35 7.30 22.93
N LEU A 212 0.28 6.92 24.21
CA LEU A 212 0.82 5.68 24.71
C LEU A 212 -0.33 4.67 24.89
N GLY A 213 -0.19 3.46 24.35
CA GLY A 213 -1.19 2.39 24.51
C GLY A 213 -0.54 1.08 24.93
N PRO A 214 -1.31 0.10 25.43
CA PRO A 214 -0.82 -1.26 25.62
C PRO A 214 -0.29 -1.83 24.29
N CYS A 215 0.91 -2.40 24.31
CA CYS A 215 1.49 -3.02 23.13
C CYS A 215 0.69 -4.26 22.72
N HIS A 216 0.28 -4.33 21.46
CA HIS A 216 -0.45 -5.49 20.94
C HIS A 216 0.31 -6.29 19.87
N LYS A 217 1.49 -5.84 19.43
CA LYS A 217 2.35 -6.54 18.45
C LYS A 217 1.67 -6.87 17.10
N MET A 218 0.65 -6.10 16.71
CA MET A 218 -0.09 -6.32 15.44
C MET A 218 0.32 -5.34 14.33
N GLY A 219 1.29 -4.46 14.60
CA GLY A 219 1.67 -3.39 13.69
C GLY A 219 0.59 -2.31 13.63
N GLY A 220 0.18 -1.93 12.42
CA GLY A 220 -0.86 -0.91 12.22
C GLY A 220 -0.47 0.43 12.84
N ASN A 221 -1.29 0.93 13.76
CA ASN A 221 -1.09 2.22 14.42
C ASN A 221 0.07 2.24 15.42
N GLN A 222 0.57 1.07 15.83
CA GLN A 222 1.76 0.90 16.68
C GLN A 222 3.05 0.63 15.87
N LEU A 223 3.00 0.73 14.54
CA LEU A 223 4.16 0.52 13.69
C LEU A 223 4.75 1.85 13.21
N PHE A 224 6.05 2.02 13.41
CA PHE A 224 6.81 3.18 12.97
C PHE A 224 8.11 2.76 12.27
N ARG A 225 8.72 3.68 11.53
CA ARG A 225 10.06 3.53 10.96
C ARG A 225 10.86 4.80 11.16
N ILE A 226 12.16 4.67 11.40
CA ILE A 226 13.09 5.80 11.39
C ILE A 226 14.06 5.63 10.23
N ASN A 227 14.19 6.68 9.41
CA ASN A 227 14.99 6.64 8.19
C ASN A 227 16.34 7.35 8.35
N GLU A 228 17.25 7.11 7.40
CA GLU A 228 18.59 7.73 7.36
C GLU A 228 18.55 9.26 7.21
N ALA A 229 17.39 9.80 6.79
CA ALA A 229 17.15 11.23 6.73
C ALA A 229 16.62 11.84 8.04
N ASN A 230 16.64 11.08 9.15
CA ASN A 230 16.19 11.50 10.49
C ASN A 230 14.68 11.80 10.60
N GLN A 231 13.85 11.17 9.76
CA GLN A 231 12.40 11.25 9.87
C GLN A 231 11.86 10.02 10.61
N LEU A 232 11.05 10.25 11.64
CA LEU A 232 10.31 9.20 12.35
C LEU A 232 8.91 9.12 11.74
N MET A 233 8.59 8.04 11.04
CA MET A 233 7.45 7.97 10.13
C MET A 233 6.45 6.86 10.48
N GLN A 234 5.19 7.10 10.17
CA GLN A 234 4.14 6.09 10.03
C GLN A 234 3.39 6.35 8.73
N TYR A 235 3.30 5.34 7.87
CA TYR A 235 2.77 5.48 6.51
C TYR A 235 3.44 6.65 5.75
N ASP A 236 2.68 7.62 5.27
CA ASP A 236 3.10 8.83 4.55
C ASP A 236 3.30 10.06 5.47
N GLN A 237 3.21 9.86 6.78
CA GLN A 237 3.28 10.92 7.79
C GLN A 237 4.53 10.79 8.67
N CYS A 238 4.97 11.91 9.22
CA CYS A 238 6.08 12.00 10.15
C CYS A 238 5.59 12.45 11.54
N LEU A 239 6.29 11.99 12.56
CA LEU A 239 6.17 12.49 13.93
C LEU A 239 7.06 13.72 14.05
N THR A 240 6.50 14.79 14.61
CA THR A 240 7.21 16.04 14.85
C THR A 240 6.80 16.69 16.17
N LYS A 241 7.58 17.63 16.67
CA LYS A 241 7.21 18.44 17.83
C LYS A 241 5.96 19.28 17.54
N GLY A 242 4.95 19.14 18.41
CA GLY A 242 3.70 19.90 18.33
C GLY A 242 3.86 21.40 18.65
N PRO A 243 2.82 22.20 18.34
CA PRO A 243 2.83 23.65 18.60
C PRO A 243 2.94 24.02 20.08
N ASP A 244 2.52 23.13 20.98
CA ASP A 244 2.64 23.30 22.44
C ASP A 244 4.08 23.18 22.96
N GLY A 245 5.02 22.84 22.08
CA GLY A 245 6.45 22.77 22.37
C GLY A 245 6.92 21.50 23.08
N SER A 246 6.03 20.54 23.37
CA SER A 246 6.40 19.31 24.07
C SER A 246 5.71 18.04 23.57
N LYS A 247 4.45 18.07 23.13
CA LYS A 247 3.79 16.86 22.62
C LYS A 247 4.34 16.46 21.27
N VAL A 248 4.22 15.18 20.96
CA VAL A 248 4.57 14.65 19.64
C VAL A 248 3.31 14.56 18.78
N MET A 249 3.37 15.20 17.62
CA MET A 249 2.28 15.33 16.66
C MET A 249 2.59 14.50 15.42
N ILE A 250 1.59 13.86 14.81
CA ILE A 250 1.71 13.19 13.51
C ILE A 250 1.11 14.06 12.40
N THR A 251 1.84 14.28 11.33
CA THR A 251 1.37 15.08 10.17
C THR A 251 2.02 14.61 8.88
N HIS A 252 1.38 14.88 7.74
CA HIS A 252 1.99 14.66 6.43
C HIS A 252 3.34 15.36 6.33
N CYS A 253 4.30 14.70 5.66
CA CYS A 253 5.65 15.20 5.51
C CYS A 253 6.24 14.89 4.15
N ASN A 254 6.93 15.87 3.58
CA ASN A 254 7.73 15.71 2.39
C ASN A 254 9.15 15.21 2.71
N LEU A 255 9.92 14.86 1.68
CA LEU A 255 11.27 14.30 1.82
C LEU A 255 12.25 15.20 2.60
N ASN A 256 12.00 16.51 2.65
CA ASN A 256 12.86 17.50 3.31
C ASN A 256 12.31 18.06 4.63
N GLU A 257 11.15 17.59 5.08
CA GLU A 257 10.49 18.10 6.28
C GLU A 257 10.71 17.18 7.49
N PHE A 258 10.68 17.73 8.70
CA PHE A 258 10.73 17.00 9.98
C PHE A 258 11.88 15.99 10.10
N LYS A 259 13.07 16.36 9.60
CA LYS A 259 14.33 15.63 9.72
C LYS A 259 14.97 15.83 11.11
N GLU A 260 14.24 15.47 12.16
CA GLU A 260 14.50 15.94 13.52
C GLU A 260 14.71 14.84 14.56
N TRP A 261 14.73 13.56 14.17
CA TRP A 261 14.85 12.44 15.09
C TRP A 261 16.12 11.62 14.87
N GLN A 262 16.79 11.27 15.96
CA GLN A 262 17.86 10.27 15.97
C GLN A 262 17.53 9.18 16.98
N TYR A 263 17.77 7.93 16.58
CA TYR A 263 17.60 6.77 17.45
C TYR A 263 18.95 6.11 17.75
N PHE A 264 19.25 5.95 19.04
CA PHE A 264 20.45 5.29 19.53
C PHE A 264 20.06 3.99 20.21
N LYS A 265 20.17 2.88 19.48
CA LYS A 265 19.77 1.53 19.96
C LYS A 265 20.49 1.13 21.25
N SER A 266 21.81 1.37 21.35
CA SER A 266 22.60 1.05 22.54
C SER A 266 22.25 1.90 23.77
N LEU A 267 21.71 3.10 23.56
CA LEU A 267 21.30 4.01 24.64
C LEU A 267 19.80 3.89 24.96
N HIS A 268 19.06 3.09 24.19
CA HIS A 268 17.60 3.04 24.21
C HIS A 268 16.97 4.43 24.10
N ARG A 269 17.50 5.32 23.25
CA ARG A 269 17.14 6.74 23.30
C ARG A 269 16.71 7.26 21.93
N PHE A 270 15.57 7.96 21.92
CA PHE A 270 15.18 8.85 20.83
C PHE A 270 15.45 10.29 21.23
N THR A 271 16.21 11.01 20.41
CA THR A 271 16.57 12.41 20.63
C THR A 271 15.97 13.27 19.54
N HIS A 272 15.30 14.36 19.94
CA HIS A 272 14.84 15.41 19.04
C HIS A 272 16.00 16.39 18.80
N VAL A 273 16.59 16.32 17.61
CA VAL A 273 17.84 16.99 17.23
C VAL A 273 17.78 18.51 17.42
N PRO A 274 16.75 19.25 16.96
CA PRO A 274 16.74 20.70 17.07
C PRO A 274 16.69 21.24 18.51
N SER A 275 16.12 20.49 19.46
CA SER A 275 15.97 20.97 20.85
C SER A 275 16.92 20.31 21.85
N GLY A 276 17.61 19.23 21.45
CA GLY A 276 18.40 18.40 22.36
C GLY A 276 17.58 17.68 23.43
N LYS A 277 16.25 17.63 23.29
CA LYS A 277 15.34 16.93 24.21
C LYS A 277 15.22 15.45 23.84
N CYS A 278 14.87 14.64 24.83
CA CYS A 278 14.64 13.21 24.68
C CYS A 278 13.14 12.90 24.65
N LEU A 279 12.78 11.86 23.92
CA LEU A 279 11.42 11.31 23.95
C LEU A 279 11.14 10.70 25.32
N ASP A 280 10.02 11.07 25.92
CA ASP A 280 9.63 10.73 27.29
C ASP A 280 8.15 10.33 27.31
N ARG A 281 7.72 9.67 28.39
CA ARG A 281 6.35 9.19 28.55
C ARG A 281 5.83 9.31 29.96
N SER A 282 4.51 9.38 30.08
CA SER A 282 3.79 9.13 31.32
C SER A 282 2.89 7.91 31.14
N GLU A 283 3.20 6.84 31.86
CA GLU A 283 2.44 5.58 31.77
C GLU A 283 1.06 5.69 32.43
N VAL A 284 0.89 6.59 33.39
CA VAL A 284 -0.39 6.84 34.08
C VAL A 284 -1.32 7.70 33.23
N LEU A 285 -0.78 8.72 32.56
CA LEU A 285 -1.57 9.63 31.72
C LEU A 285 -1.68 9.15 30.27
N HIS A 286 -0.98 8.06 29.93
CA HIS A 286 -0.88 7.54 28.56
C HIS A 286 -0.37 8.59 27.55
N GLN A 287 0.57 9.43 27.97
CA GLN A 287 1.08 10.56 27.18
C GLN A 287 2.51 10.33 26.67
N VAL A 288 2.77 10.85 25.47
CA VAL A 288 4.09 10.88 24.82
C VAL A 288 4.47 12.34 24.57
N PHE A 289 5.68 12.72 24.98
CA PHE A 289 6.18 14.09 24.88
C PHE A 289 7.72 14.11 24.81
N ILE A 290 8.31 15.29 24.59
CA ILE A 290 9.76 15.51 24.67
C ILE A 290 10.12 16.34 25.90
N ALA A 291 11.15 15.91 26.64
CA ALA A 291 11.64 16.57 27.85
C ALA A 291 13.17 16.66 27.86
N SER A 292 13.74 17.44 28.78
CA SER A 292 15.20 17.50 28.96
C SER A 292 15.74 16.09 29.21
N CYS A 293 16.82 15.73 28.51
CA CYS A 293 17.40 14.41 28.58
C CYS A 293 17.95 14.12 29.98
N ASP A 294 17.55 13.00 30.55
CA ASP A 294 17.97 12.51 31.86
C ASP A 294 18.19 11.01 31.78
N SER A 295 19.45 10.58 31.85
CA SER A 295 19.83 9.16 31.74
C SER A 295 19.30 8.29 32.89
N SER A 296 18.90 8.90 34.02
CA SER A 296 18.30 8.18 35.15
C SER A 296 16.83 7.81 34.92
N LYS A 297 16.12 8.53 34.03
CA LYS A 297 14.71 8.29 33.73
C LYS A 297 14.53 7.09 32.82
N THR A 298 13.92 6.04 33.35
CA THR A 298 13.49 4.86 32.56
C THR A 298 12.40 5.19 31.55
N THR A 299 11.61 6.24 31.79
CA THR A 299 10.58 6.74 30.87
C THR A 299 11.15 7.31 29.57
N GLN A 300 12.44 7.68 29.55
CA GLN A 300 13.16 8.12 28.35
C GLN A 300 13.88 6.98 27.62
N LYS A 301 13.75 5.75 28.12
CA LYS A 301 14.31 4.55 27.48
C LYS A 301 13.25 3.85 26.64
N TRP A 302 13.62 3.55 25.40
CA TRP A 302 12.78 2.99 24.36
C TRP A 302 13.53 1.92 23.56
N GLU A 303 12.80 0.88 23.16
CA GLU A 303 13.27 -0.11 22.21
C GLU A 303 12.39 -0.11 20.96
N MET A 304 13.03 -0.35 19.82
CA MET A 304 12.35 -0.45 18.54
C MET A 304 12.43 -1.89 18.07
N ASN A 305 11.29 -2.59 18.12
CA ASN A 305 11.22 -4.03 17.90
C ASN A 305 10.47 -4.34 16.61
N ASN A 306 11.11 -5.04 15.68
CA ASN A 306 10.45 -5.43 14.42
C ASN A 306 9.21 -6.28 14.71
N ILE A 307 8.08 -5.93 14.07
CA ILE A 307 6.86 -6.73 14.12
C ILE A 307 6.79 -7.57 12.85
N HIS A 308 6.91 -8.88 13.00
CA HIS A 308 6.72 -9.82 11.90
C HIS A 308 5.28 -10.32 11.92
N SER A 309 4.50 -9.91 10.91
CA SER A 309 3.18 -10.48 10.65
C SER A 309 3.36 -11.85 10.00
N ILE A 310 3.29 -12.90 10.80
CA ILE A 310 3.25 -14.29 10.33
C ILE A 310 1.80 -14.71 10.12
#